data_AF-A0A9D5UIN6-F1
#
_entry.id   AF-A0A9D5UIN6-F1
#
_cell.length_a   1.000
_cell.length_b   1.000
_cell.length_c   1.000
_cell.angle_alpha   90.00
_cell.angle_beta   90.00
_cell.angle_gamma   90.00
#
_symmetry.space_group_name_H-M   'P 1'
#
loop_
_entity.id
_entity.type
_entity.pdbx_description
1 polymer ?
#
loop_
_entity_poly.entity_id
_entity_poly.type
_entity_poly.pdbx_seq_one_letter_code
_entity_poly.pdbx_strand_id
1 'polypeptide(L)'
;ARLNIGDESLSPAFESELTGLKEGDKHKFTLQAADAFGESNPDAIHYLDKTRFPADMALEMGVIVSFAGPGGSEIPGIVREVAGDSVTVDLNHPLAGQPVTFDLEVMQVL
;
A
#
# COMPACT_ATOMS: atom_id res chain seq x y z
N ALA A 1 3.00 15.90 1.73
CA ALA A 1 1.65 15.29 1.67
C ALA A 1 0.75 16.06 2.64
N ARG A 2 -0.57 16.07 2.41
CA ARG A 2 -1.55 16.56 3.39
C ARG A 2 -2.13 15.36 4.11
N LEU A 3 -2.12 15.40 5.44
CA LEU A 3 -2.73 14.39 6.30
C LEU A 3 -3.96 15.01 6.95
N ASN A 4 -5.09 14.32 6.89
CA ASN A 4 -6.31 14.73 7.57
C ASN A 4 -6.52 13.77 8.75
N ILE A 5 -6.83 14.32 9.92
CA ILE A 5 -7.13 13.54 11.11
C ILE A 5 -8.66 13.47 11.25
N GLY A 6 -9.20 12.28 11.45
CA GLY A 6 -10.61 12.01 11.68
C GLY A 6 -11.46 11.83 10.41
N ASP A 7 -10.85 11.68 9.23
CA ASP A 7 -11.55 11.36 7.96
C ASP A 7 -11.47 9.87 7.57
N GLU A 8 -11.05 9.02 8.52
CA GLU A 8 -10.85 7.57 8.35
C GLU A 8 -9.79 7.20 7.30
N SER A 9 -9.01 8.17 6.79
CA SER A 9 -7.90 7.90 5.87
C SER A 9 -6.64 7.37 6.57
N LEU A 10 -6.52 7.61 7.88
CA LEU A 10 -5.42 7.17 8.71
C LEU A 10 -5.90 6.18 9.77
N SER A 11 -5.01 5.27 10.18
CA SER A 11 -5.32 4.37 11.29
C SER A 11 -5.39 5.14 12.61
N PRO A 12 -6.18 4.68 13.59
CA PRO A 12 -6.24 5.31 14.91
C PRO A 12 -4.87 5.43 15.60
N ALA A 13 -3.99 4.45 15.37
CA ALA A 13 -2.62 4.48 15.88
C ALA A 13 -1.79 5.60 15.24
N PHE A 14 -1.92 5.81 13.91
CA PHE A 14 -1.26 6.91 13.23
C PHE A 14 -1.77 8.26 13.73
N GLU A 15 -3.08 8.44 13.84
CA GLU A 15 -3.67 9.69 14.33
C GLU A 15 -3.24 10.03 15.75
N SER A 16 -3.13 9.02 16.62
CA SER A 16 -2.63 9.19 17.98
C SER A 16 -1.19 9.72 18.02
N GLU A 17 -0.33 9.29 17.10
CA GLU A 17 1.06 9.75 17.01
C GLU A 17 1.17 11.19 16.47
N LEU A 18 0.19 11.65 15.69
CA LEU A 18 0.11 13.03 15.22
C LEU A 18 -0.55 13.98 16.21
N THR A 19 -1.32 13.45 17.16
CA THR A 19 -2.13 14.24 18.08
C THR A 19 -1.23 15.08 18.99
N GLY A 20 -1.42 16.40 18.94
CA GLY A 20 -0.71 17.36 19.80
C GLY A 20 0.61 17.90 19.23
N LEU A 21 1.04 17.43 18.06
CA LEU A 21 2.16 18.02 17.33
C LEU A 21 1.82 19.43 16.84
N LYS A 22 2.83 20.29 16.77
CA LYS A 22 2.72 21.69 16.32
C LYS A 22 3.56 21.93 15.08
N GLU A 23 3.28 23.03 14.40
CA GLU A 23 4.10 23.49 13.28
C GLU A 23 5.57 23.64 13.68
N GLY A 24 6.46 23.05 12.88
CA GLY A 24 7.91 22.97 13.12
C GLY A 24 8.37 21.72 13.89
N ASP A 25 7.45 20.93 14.46
CA ASP A 25 7.84 19.71 15.18
C ASP A 25 8.31 18.62 14.22
N LYS A 26 9.37 17.89 14.63
CA LYS A 26 9.79 16.64 13.99
C LYS A 26 9.40 15.49 14.90
N HIS A 27 8.73 14.49 14.34
CA HIS A 27 8.30 13.31 15.07
C HIS A 27 8.69 12.05 14.31
N LYS A 28 9.14 11.04 15.06
CA LYS A 28 9.57 9.77 14.51
C LYS A 28 8.99 8.64 15.35
N PHE A 29 8.21 7.79 14.71
CA PHE A 29 7.53 6.67 15.35
C PHE A 29 7.47 5.48 14.41
N THR A 30 7.23 4.29 14.97
CA THR A 30 7.12 3.05 14.20
C THR A 30 5.75 2.45 14.43
N LEU A 31 5.01 2.25 13.36
CA LEU A 31 3.74 1.53 13.38
C LEU A 31 3.96 0.07 12.98
N GLN A 32 3.21 -0.82 13.61
CA GLN A 32 3.15 -2.22 13.17
C GLN A 32 2.43 -2.30 11.82
N ALA A 33 2.61 -3.42 11.12
CA ALA A 33 2.02 -3.62 9.80
C ALA A 33 0.51 -3.37 9.80
N ALA A 34 -0.23 -3.99 10.73
CA ALA A 34 -1.66 -3.79 10.95
C ALA A 34 -2.09 -2.31 11.09
N ASP A 35 -1.25 -1.46 11.69
CA ASP A 35 -1.53 -0.05 11.93
C ASP A 35 -1.00 0.88 10.82
N ALA A 36 -0.13 0.40 9.94
CA ALA A 36 0.45 1.18 8.84
C ALA A 36 -0.25 0.91 7.51
N PHE A 37 0.04 -0.24 6.89
CA PHE A 37 -0.47 -0.62 5.57
C PHE A 37 -1.31 -1.92 5.60
N GLY A 38 -1.62 -2.39 6.81
CA GLY A 38 -2.27 -3.68 7.04
C GLY A 38 -1.29 -4.85 7.08
N GLU A 39 -1.80 -5.98 7.54
CA GLU A 39 -1.13 -7.27 7.41
C GLU A 39 -1.11 -7.71 5.95
N SER A 40 -0.14 -8.54 5.58
CA SER A 40 -0.20 -9.21 4.29
C SER A 40 -1.41 -10.13 4.25
N ASN A 41 -2.31 -9.88 3.31
CA ASN A 41 -3.52 -10.65 3.13
C ASN A 41 -3.31 -11.72 2.04
N PRO A 42 -3.31 -13.02 2.38
CA PRO A 42 -3.22 -14.07 1.37
C PRO A 42 -4.41 -14.10 0.40
N ASP A 43 -5.58 -13.57 0.80
CA ASP A 43 -6.74 -13.45 -0.09
C ASP A 43 -6.59 -12.34 -1.14
N ALA A 44 -5.63 -11.42 -0.96
CA ALA A 44 -5.26 -10.42 -1.96
C ALA A 44 -4.28 -10.97 -3.03
N ILE A 45 -3.95 -12.26 -2.96
CA ILE A 45 -3.19 -12.96 -3.99
C ILE A 45 -4.18 -13.60 -4.97
N HIS A 46 -4.13 -13.17 -6.21
CA HIS A 46 -5.04 -13.59 -7.26
C HIS A 46 -4.33 -14.38 -8.35
N TYR A 47 -4.99 -15.42 -8.85
CA TYR A 47 -4.56 -16.19 -10.00
C TYR A 47 -5.33 -15.70 -11.22
N LEU A 48 -4.61 -15.12 -12.17
CA LEU A 48 -5.18 -14.54 -13.38
C LEU A 48 -4.66 -15.29 -14.60
N ASP A 49 -5.54 -15.49 -15.58
CA ASP A 49 -5.14 -16.04 -16.86
C ASP A 49 -4.24 -15.04 -17.61
N LYS A 50 -3.16 -15.54 -18.21
CA LYS A 50 -2.19 -14.74 -18.98
C LYS A 50 -2.86 -13.93 -20.10
N THR A 51 -3.97 -14.42 -20.65
CA THR A 51 -4.76 -13.72 -21.69
C THR A 51 -5.41 -12.43 -21.21
N ARG A 52 -5.51 -12.20 -19.89
CA ARG A 52 -6.02 -10.93 -19.33
C ARG A 52 -5.02 -9.78 -19.44
N PHE A 53 -3.75 -10.08 -19.70
CA PHE A 53 -2.70 -9.09 -19.81
C PHE A 53 -2.46 -8.76 -21.29
N PRO A 54 -1.97 -7.54 -21.59
CA PRO A 54 -1.57 -7.18 -22.95
C PRO A 54 -0.53 -8.16 -23.51
N ALA A 55 -0.68 -8.57 -24.76
CA ALA A 55 0.19 -9.58 -25.38
C ALA A 55 1.66 -9.12 -25.54
N ASP A 56 1.89 -7.81 -25.52
CA ASP A 56 3.19 -7.14 -25.55
C ASP A 56 3.81 -6.93 -24.16
N MET A 57 3.09 -7.24 -23.08
CA MET A 57 3.60 -7.14 -21.72
C MET A 57 4.48 -8.34 -21.37
N ALA A 58 5.74 -8.06 -20.99
CA ALA A 58 6.62 -9.06 -20.41
C ALA A 58 6.16 -9.37 -18.98
N LEU A 59 5.49 -10.51 -18.81
CA LEU A 59 5.05 -11.00 -17.50
C LEU A 59 6.17 -11.83 -16.88
N GLU A 60 6.87 -11.24 -15.91
CA GLU A 60 7.95 -11.86 -15.16
C GLU A 60 7.75 -11.62 -13.67
N MET A 61 8.37 -12.46 -12.85
CA MET A 61 8.36 -12.28 -11.40
C MET A 61 8.93 -10.90 -11.02
N GLY A 62 8.20 -10.16 -10.18
CA GLY A 62 8.56 -8.82 -9.72
C GLY A 62 8.03 -7.68 -10.61
N VAL A 63 7.42 -7.98 -11.76
CA VAL A 63 6.77 -6.96 -12.59
C VAL A 63 5.58 -6.37 -11.84
N ILE A 64 5.48 -5.04 -11.85
CA ILE A 64 4.36 -4.30 -11.28
C ILE A 64 3.35 -4.02 -12.39
N VAL A 65 2.10 -4.40 -12.16
CA VAL A 65 0.97 -4.21 -13.07
C VAL A 65 -0.08 -3.36 -12.35
N SER A 66 -0.56 -2.30 -12.99
CA SER A 66 -1.66 -1.48 -12.45
C SER A 66 -3.02 -2.10 -12.80
N PHE A 67 -3.86 -2.31 -11.79
CA PHE A 67 -5.23 -2.79 -11.92
C PHE A 67 -6.21 -1.66 -11.63
N ALA A 68 -7.36 -1.67 -12.28
CA ALA A 68 -8.44 -0.75 -11.97
C ALA A 68 -9.13 -1.16 -10.65
N GLY A 69 -9.04 -0.28 -9.65
CA GLY A 69 -9.70 -0.40 -8.36
C GLY A 69 -11.06 0.30 -8.29
N PRO A 70 -11.77 0.16 -7.16
CA PRO A 70 -13.03 0.85 -6.92
C PRO A 70 -12.89 2.37 -7.05
N GLY A 71 -13.88 3.03 -7.62
CA GLY A 71 -13.91 4.49 -7.75
C GLY A 71 -12.90 5.07 -8.75
N GLY A 72 -12.29 4.24 -9.61
CA GLY A 72 -11.29 4.69 -10.59
C GLY A 72 -9.89 4.84 -10.02
N SER A 73 -9.64 4.32 -8.81
CA SER A 73 -8.29 4.19 -8.26
C SER A 73 -7.47 3.17 -9.04
N GLU A 74 -6.15 3.28 -9.03
CA GLU A 74 -5.25 2.25 -9.55
C GLU A 74 -4.65 1.47 -8.39
N ILE A 75 -4.74 0.15 -8.45
CA ILE A 75 -4.17 -0.77 -7.45
C ILE A 75 -2.93 -1.41 -8.08
N PRO A 76 -1.73 -1.17 -7.54
CA PRO A 76 -0.53 -1.86 -8.01
C PRO A 76 -0.59 -3.34 -7.58
N GLY A 77 -0.33 -4.24 -8.51
CA GLY A 77 -0.17 -5.66 -8.27
C GLY A 77 1.21 -6.14 -8.70
N ILE A 78 1.84 -6.99 -7.90
CA ILE A 78 3.16 -7.55 -8.19
C ILE A 78 3.00 -8.98 -8.69
N VAL A 79 3.54 -9.29 -9.87
CA VAL A 79 3.59 -10.66 -10.37
C VAL A 79 4.53 -11.49 -9.48
N ARG A 80 4.00 -12.48 -8.79
CA ARG A 80 4.77 -13.39 -7.91
C ARG A 80 5.26 -14.62 -8.66
N GLU A 81 4.48 -15.11 -9.61
CA GLU A 81 4.79 -16.32 -10.35
C GLU A 81 4.07 -16.32 -11.70
N VAL A 82 4.69 -16.94 -12.71
CA VAL A 82 4.08 -17.21 -14.01
C VAL A 82 4.28 -18.70 -14.32
N ALA A 83 3.20 -19.46 -14.32
CA ALA A 83 3.17 -20.90 -14.54
C ALA A 83 2.31 -21.25 -15.75
N GLY A 84 2.94 -21.35 -16.92
CA GLY A 84 2.24 -21.58 -18.20
C GLY A 84 1.31 -20.41 -18.53
N ASP A 85 0.00 -20.67 -18.51
CA ASP A 85 -1.06 -19.69 -18.77
C ASP A 85 -1.63 -19.05 -17.50
N SER A 86 -1.15 -19.44 -16.32
CA SER A 86 -1.57 -18.86 -15.03
C SER A 86 -0.52 -17.88 -14.50
N VAL A 87 -0.97 -16.69 -14.09
CA VAL A 87 -0.16 -15.62 -13.51
C VAL A 87 -0.65 -15.35 -12.09
N THR A 88 0.22 -15.53 -11.11
CA THR A 88 -0.06 -15.19 -9.72
C THR A 88 0.32 -13.74 -9.48
N VAL A 89 -0.66 -12.92 -9.07
CA VAL A 89 -0.50 -11.49 -8.79
C VAL A 89 -0.83 -11.23 -7.33
N ASP A 90 0.05 -10.52 -6.65
CA ASP A 90 -0.14 -10.05 -5.28
C ASP A 90 -0.58 -8.59 -5.29
N LEU A 91 -1.81 -8.32 -4.84
CA LEU A 91 -2.37 -6.96 -4.72
C LEU A 91 -2.15 -6.35 -3.33
N ASN A 92 -1.37 -7.00 -2.46
CA ASN A 92 -0.99 -6.39 -1.19
C ASN A 92 -0.20 -5.11 -1.42
N HIS A 93 -0.35 -4.15 -0.51
CA HIS A 93 0.52 -2.99 -0.50
C HIS A 93 1.98 -3.45 -0.36
N PRO A 94 2.97 -2.85 -1.06
CA PRO A 94 4.37 -3.28 -1.00
C PRO A 94 4.97 -3.29 0.42
N LEU A 95 4.40 -2.50 1.33
CA LEU A 95 4.79 -2.42 2.75
C LEU A 95 3.85 -3.19 3.70
N ALA A 96 2.85 -3.92 3.18
CA ALA A 96 1.95 -4.73 3.99
C ALA A 96 2.73 -5.86 4.68
N GLY A 97 2.34 -6.18 5.92
CA GLY A 97 3.02 -7.19 6.73
C GLY A 97 4.39 -6.77 7.27
N GLN A 98 4.83 -5.52 7.04
CA GLN A 98 6.08 -4.99 7.60
C GLN A 98 5.82 -3.82 8.56
N PRO A 99 6.54 -3.72 9.68
CA PRO A 99 6.52 -2.52 10.50
C PRO A 99 7.14 -1.36 9.72
N VAL A 100 6.53 -0.19 9.80
CA VAL A 100 6.97 1.01 9.07
C VAL A 100 7.33 2.11 10.05
N THR A 101 8.56 2.62 9.93
CA THR A 101 9.01 3.80 10.65
C THR A 101 8.70 5.05 9.84
N PHE A 102 7.87 5.93 10.41
CA PHE A 102 7.57 7.25 9.86
C PHE A 102 8.50 8.27 10.48
N ASP A 103 9.09 9.11 9.64
CA ASP A 103 9.92 10.25 10.02
C ASP A 103 9.30 11.48 9.36
N LEU A 104 8.65 12.33 10.16
CA LEU A 104 7.85 13.42 9.66
C LEU A 104 8.19 14.75 10.33
N GLU A 105 7.98 15.82 9.57
CA GLU A 105 8.15 17.20 9.99
C GLU A 105 6.83 17.93 9.69
N VAL A 106 6.25 18.53 10.72
CA VAL A 106 4.99 19.25 10.62
C VAL A 106 5.26 20.61 10.01
N MET A 107 5.02 20.72 8.71
CA MET A 107 5.26 21.97 7.99
C MET A 107 4.22 23.05 8.28
N GLN A 108 2.97 22.65 8.50
CA GLN A 108 1.84 23.55 8.74
C GLN A 108 0.66 22.76 9.32
N VAL A 109 -0.06 23.34 10.27
CA VAL A 109 -1.35 22.83 10.77
C VAL A 109 -2.43 23.84 10.38
N LEU A 110 -3.51 23.37 9.74
CA LEU A 110 -4.60 24.19 9.20
C LEU A 110 -5.89 24.02 10.00
#